data_AF-A0A6S6W6I8-F1
#
_entry.id   AF-A0A6S6W6I8-F1
#
_cell.length_a   1.000
_cell.length_b   1.000
_cell.length_c   1.000
_cell.angle_alpha   90.00
_cell.angle_beta   90.00
_cell.angle_gamma   90.00
#
_symmetry.space_group_name_H-M   'P 1'
#
loop_
_entity.id
_entity.type
_entity.pdbx_description
1 polymer ?
#
loop_
_entity_poly.entity_id
_entity_poly.type
_entity_poly.pdbx_seq_one_letter_code
_entity_poly.pdbx_strand_id
1 'polypeptide(L)'
;MSHNTPTALLKLASDLSKLGTDLTTASVTLAAAAATLEQEAANVAWANAQRWGVDVQVAVRAGPGAYGGPQGQGGEVVVNGMRK
;
A
#
# COMPACT_ATOMS: atom_id res chain seq x y z
N MET A 1 -1.48 48.78 -10.84
CA MET A 1 -1.47 47.62 -11.75
C MET A 1 -0.48 46.62 -11.20
N SER A 2 -0.92 45.37 -10.98
CA SER A 2 -0.14 44.29 -10.36
C SER A 2 1.19 44.06 -11.12
N HIS A 3 2.31 44.45 -10.52
CA HIS A 3 3.66 44.12 -10.98
C HIS A 3 4.12 42.74 -10.47
N ASN A 4 3.19 41.81 -10.18
CA ASN A 4 3.49 40.39 -10.04
C ASN A 4 3.63 39.76 -11.43
N THR A 5 4.48 40.43 -12.20
CA THR A 5 4.74 40.32 -13.63
C THR A 5 5.11 38.89 -13.99
N PRO A 6 4.76 38.40 -15.19
CA PRO A 6 4.86 37.02 -15.69
C PRO A 6 5.96 36.10 -15.13
N THR A 7 7.16 36.61 -14.86
CA THR A 7 8.25 35.91 -14.17
C THR A 7 7.84 35.24 -12.85
N ALA A 8 7.00 35.88 -12.04
CA ALA A 8 6.53 35.31 -10.77
C ALA A 8 5.62 34.10 -11.00
N LEU A 9 4.77 34.14 -12.03
CA LEU A 9 3.91 33.02 -12.41
C LEU A 9 4.72 31.87 -13.03
N LEU A 10 5.73 32.18 -13.84
CA LEU A 10 6.65 31.17 -14.40
C LEU A 10 7.46 30.49 -13.30
N LYS A 11 7.94 31.25 -12.32
CA LYS A 11 8.62 30.69 -11.15
C LYS A 11 7.68 29.79 -10.35
N LEU A 12 6.46 30.24 -10.07
CA LEU A 12 5.46 29.43 -9.37
C LEU A 12 5.16 28.13 -10.14
N ALA A 13 4.98 28.20 -11.46
CA ALA A 13 4.76 27.01 -12.28
C ALA A 13 5.93 26.02 -12.22
N SER A 14 7.17 26.53 -12.24
CA SER A 14 8.37 25.69 -12.09
C SER A 14 8.46 25.06 -10.71
N ASP A 15 8.17 25.82 -9.65
CA ASP A 15 8.21 25.34 -8.27
C ASP A 15 7.11 24.27 -8.04
N LEU A 16 5.91 24.46 -8.60
CA LEU A 16 4.82 23.47 -8.57
C LEU A 16 5.17 22.20 -9.35
N SER A 17 5.80 22.33 -10.53
CA SER A 17 6.25 21.19 -11.33
C SER A 17 7.26 20.34 -10.54
N LYS A 18 8.25 21.00 -9.93
CA LYS A 18 9.23 20.34 -9.06
C LYS A 18 8.56 19.64 -7.88
N LEU A 19 7.65 20.32 -7.19
CA LEU A 19 6.91 19.75 -6.08
C LEU A 19 6.10 18.52 -6.51
N GLY A 20 5.50 18.54 -7.71
CA GLY A 20 4.79 17.38 -8.27
C GLY A 20 5.71 16.18 -8.53
N THR A 21 6.93 16.42 -9.03
CA THR A 21 7.94 15.38 -9.20
C THR A 21 8.41 14.81 -7.85
N ASP A 22 8.66 15.68 -6.87
CA ASP A 22 9.09 15.28 -5.52
C ASP A 22 8.00 14.45 -4.82
N LEU A 23 6.73 14.86 -4.93
CA LEU A 23 5.58 14.11 -4.40
C LEU A 23 5.41 12.74 -5.06
N THR A 24 5.62 12.65 -6.37
CA THR A 24 5.56 11.38 -7.11
C THR A 24 6.65 10.43 -6.59
N THR A 25 7.86 10.92 -6.41
CA THR A 25 9.00 10.15 -5.88
C THR A 25 8.74 9.66 -4.45
N ALA A 26 8.21 10.54 -3.60
CA ALA A 26 7.81 10.18 -2.23
C ALA A 26 6.72 9.10 -2.22
N SER A 27 5.73 9.20 -3.11
CA SER A 27 4.64 8.22 -3.23
C SER A 27 5.14 6.85 -3.68
N VAL A 28 6.09 6.80 -4.61
CA VAL A 28 6.75 5.54 -5.02
C VAL A 28 7.51 4.91 -3.85
N THR A 29 8.26 5.72 -3.11
CA THR A 29 8.98 5.24 -1.91
C THR A 29 8.02 4.70 -0.85
N LEU A 30 6.90 5.39 -0.62
CA LEU A 30 5.86 4.95 0.31
C LEU A 30 5.22 3.63 -0.13
N ALA A 31 4.91 3.48 -1.41
CA ALA A 31 4.36 2.24 -1.96
C ALA A 31 5.33 1.06 -1.78
N ALA A 32 6.63 1.28 -2.00
CA ALA A 32 7.65 0.26 -1.76
C ALA A 32 7.75 -0.12 -0.28
N ALA A 33 7.73 0.86 0.63
CA ALA A 33 7.75 0.61 2.07
C ALA A 33 6.49 -0.15 2.55
N ALA A 34 5.32 0.18 2.01
CA ALA A 34 4.09 -0.54 2.29
C ALA A 34 4.17 -2.01 1.84
N ALA A 35 4.71 -2.28 0.64
CA ALA A 35 4.93 -3.65 0.17
C ALA A 35 5.90 -4.43 1.08
N THR A 36 6.97 -3.77 1.56
CA THR A 36 7.87 -4.39 2.56
C THR A 36 7.14 -4.70 3.86
N LEU A 37 6.31 -3.78 4.36
CA LEU A 37 5.53 -4.01 5.59
C LEU A 37 4.53 -5.16 5.44
N GLU A 38 3.84 -5.26 4.31
CA GLU A 38 2.95 -6.39 4.00
C GLU A 38 3.70 -7.73 4.00
N GLN A 39 4.90 -7.76 3.41
CA GLN A 39 5.76 -8.94 3.42
C GLN A 39 6.20 -9.32 4.83
N GLU A 40 6.62 -8.35 5.66
CA GLU A 40 7.00 -8.59 7.05
C GLU A 40 5.81 -9.08 7.88
N ALA A 41 4.61 -8.52 7.68
CA ALA A 41 3.40 -9.01 8.33
C ALA A 41 3.09 -10.46 7.94
N ALA A 42 3.25 -10.82 6.65
CA ALA A 42 3.10 -12.20 6.19
C ALA A 42 4.15 -13.14 6.80
N ASN A 43 5.42 -12.70 6.90
CA ASN A 43 6.50 -13.46 7.52
C ASN A 43 6.21 -13.73 9.01
N VAL A 44 5.77 -12.71 9.74
CA VAL A 44 5.40 -12.82 11.17
C VAL A 44 4.20 -13.76 11.35
N ALA A 45 3.17 -13.63 10.51
CA ALA A 45 2.02 -14.52 10.55
C ALA A 45 2.41 -15.98 10.30
N TRP A 46 3.27 -16.24 9.31
CA TRP A 46 3.78 -17.57 9.02
C TRP A 46 4.62 -18.15 10.17
N ALA A 47 5.52 -17.35 10.76
CA ALA A 47 6.30 -17.78 11.91
C ALA A 47 5.41 -18.12 13.13
N ASN A 48 4.36 -17.34 13.37
CA ASN A 48 3.40 -17.61 14.43
C ASN A 48 2.55 -18.86 14.13
N ALA A 49 2.16 -19.07 12.88
CA ALA A 49 1.43 -20.24 12.41
C ALA A 49 2.20 -21.54 12.69
N GLN A 50 3.49 -21.57 12.32
CA GLN A 50 4.38 -22.70 12.59
C GLN A 50 4.51 -23.01 14.08
N ARG A 51 4.58 -21.99 14.94
CA ARG A 51 4.67 -22.17 16.40
C ARG A 51 3.41 -22.76 17.00
N TRP A 52 2.25 -22.54 16.38
CA TRP A 52 0.97 -23.04 16.87
C TRP A 52 0.51 -24.33 16.17
N GLY A 53 1.28 -24.85 15.19
CA GLY A 53 0.92 -26.05 14.44
C GLY A 53 -0.33 -25.88 13.56
N VAL A 54 -0.67 -24.64 13.22
CA VAL A 54 -1.82 -24.27 12.37
C VAL A 54 -1.26 -23.72 11.06
N ASP A 55 -1.79 -24.17 9.92
CA ASP A 55 -1.42 -23.63 8.61
C ASP A 55 -2.19 -22.32 8.37
N VAL A 56 -1.49 -21.17 8.44
CA VAL A 56 -2.11 -19.84 8.25
C VAL A 56 -1.82 -19.36 6.85
N GLN A 57 -2.83 -19.37 6.00
CA GLN A 57 -2.79 -18.69 4.70
C GLN A 57 -3.16 -17.22 4.88
N VAL A 58 -2.18 -16.32 4.80
CA VAL A 58 -2.43 -14.88 4.71
C VAL A 58 -2.69 -14.54 3.25
N ALA A 59 -3.94 -14.21 2.91
CA ALA A 59 -4.29 -13.70 1.60
C ALA A 59 -3.76 -12.27 1.42
N VAL A 60 -2.54 -12.14 0.91
CA VAL A 60 -1.97 -10.85 0.48
C VAL A 60 -2.65 -10.46 -0.83
N ARG A 61 -3.52 -9.46 -0.80
CA ARG A 61 -4.24 -8.97 -1.99
C ARG A 61 -3.33 -8.04 -2.80
N ALA A 62 -2.25 -8.58 -3.35
CA ALA A 62 -1.35 -7.84 -4.23
C ALA A 62 -1.89 -7.84 -5.67
N GLY A 63 -2.55 -6.75 -6.08
CA GLY A 63 -3.02 -6.58 -7.46
C GLY A 63 -3.66 -5.20 -7.72
N PRO A 64 -3.25 -4.46 -8.77
CA PRO A 64 -3.92 -3.22 -9.17
C PRO A 64 -5.35 -3.57 -9.65
N GLY A 65 -6.36 -3.24 -8.85
CA GLY A 65 -7.77 -3.56 -9.15
C GLY A 65 -8.61 -4.02 -7.96
N ALA A 66 -8.04 -4.10 -6.76
CA ALA A 66 -8.72 -4.64 -5.57
C ALA A 66 -9.95 -3.85 -5.05
N TYR A 67 -10.28 -2.67 -5.58
CA TYR A 67 -11.34 -1.79 -5.06
C TYR A 67 -12.60 -1.71 -5.93
N GLY A 68 -12.89 -2.72 -6.76
CA GLY A 68 -13.90 -2.59 -7.83
C GLY A 68 -15.04 -3.62 -7.91
N GLY A 69 -15.30 -4.45 -6.89
CA GLY A 69 -16.31 -5.52 -7.01
C GLY A 69 -17.23 -5.65 -5.80
N PRO A 70 -18.56 -5.50 -5.96
CA PRO A 70 -19.53 -5.82 -4.92
C PRO A 70 -19.82 -7.32 -4.95
N GLN A 71 -19.07 -8.10 -4.19
CA GLN A 71 -19.50 -9.44 -3.79
C GLN A 71 -18.91 -9.77 -2.43
N GLY A 72 -19.79 -9.83 -1.44
CA GLY A 72 -19.48 -10.16 -0.07
C GLY A 72 -18.93 -11.57 0.03
N GLN A 73 -17.70 -11.65 0.52
CA GLN A 73 -17.21 -12.69 1.41
C GLN A 73 -16.09 -12.01 2.18
N GLY A 74 -16.47 -11.33 3.28
CA GLY A 74 -15.50 -10.92 4.29
C GLY A 74 -14.74 -12.16 4.71
N GLY A 75 -13.42 -12.06 4.73
CA GLY A 75 -12.50 -13.19 4.88
C GLY A 75 -12.92 -14.13 5.99
N GLU A 76 -13.44 -15.28 5.61
CA GLU A 76 -13.69 -16.39 6.51
C GLU A 76 -12.34 -17.04 6.82
N VAL A 77 -11.86 -16.85 8.05
CA VAL A 77 -10.71 -17.60 8.56
C VAL A 77 -11.23 -18.98 8.96
N VAL A 78 -11.21 -19.93 8.02
CA VAL A 78 -11.57 -21.32 8.29
C VAL A 78 -10.42 -21.98 9.08
N VAL A 79 -10.52 -21.96 10.41
CA VAL A 79 -9.65 -22.75 11.28
C VAL A 79 -10.20 -24.18 11.30
N ASN A 80 -9.71 -25.03 10.40
CA ASN A 80 -10.04 -26.46 10.44
C ASN A 80 -9.45 -27.07 11.73
N GLY A 81 -10.27 -27.14 12.77
CA GLY A 81 -9.96 -27.83 14.02
C GLY A 81 -9.71 -29.31 13.75
N MET A 82 -8.47 -29.72 13.97
CA MET A 82 -8.00 -31.10 13.97
C MET A 82 -8.92 -31.95 14.87
N ARG A 83 -9.66 -32.92 14.29
CA ARG A 83 -10.27 -34.01 15.07
C ARG A 83 -9.35 -35.23 14.98
N LYS A 84 -9.01 -35.76 16.16
CA LYS A 84 -8.26 -37.00 16.38
C LYS A 84 -8.84 -38.18 15.61
#